data_AF-A0A5N9GVE8-F1
#
_entry.id   AF-A0A5N9GVE8-F1
#
_cell.length_a   1.000
_cell.length_b   1.000
_cell.length_c   1.000
_cell.angle_alpha   90.00
_cell.angle_beta   90.00
_cell.angle_gamma   90.00
#
_symmetry.space_group_name_H-M   'P 1'
#
loop_
_entity.id
_entity.type
_entity.pdbx_description
1 polymer ?
#
loop_
_entity_poly.entity_id
_entity_poly.type
_entity_poly.pdbx_seq_one_letter_code
_entity_poly.pdbx_strand_id
1 'polypeptide(L)'
;MQKPQRLPSDHSDINESFSDVFETHLTDWSYAITFGLRSVRPDEPHKYNSQERMPLAQAKALAVLMLGNIRRYEQAAGIDIDLPRDVLEKLQIPQEDWQLFREPLDLDGPVTP
;
A
#
# COMPACT_ATOMS: atom_id res chain seq x y z
N MET A 1 -34.70 12.38 10.46
CA MET A 1 -33.36 11.76 10.43
C MET A 1 -32.46 12.63 9.56
N GLN A 2 -31.50 13.35 10.15
CA GLN A 2 -30.54 14.15 9.40
C GLN A 2 -29.46 13.23 8.81
N LYS A 3 -29.22 13.33 7.50
CA LYS A 3 -28.11 12.66 6.81
C LYS A 3 -26.81 13.27 7.35
N PRO A 4 -25.81 12.48 7.78
CA PRO A 4 -24.52 13.03 8.15
C PRO A 4 -23.91 13.71 6.92
N GLN A 5 -23.70 15.02 7.00
CA GLN A 5 -22.95 15.79 6.03
C GLN A 5 -21.50 15.27 6.09
N ARG A 6 -21.05 14.57 5.04
CA ARG A 6 -19.61 14.34 4.84
C ARG A 6 -19.00 15.72 4.62
N LEU A 7 -18.25 16.20 5.60
CA LEU A 7 -17.34 17.32 5.42
C LEU A 7 -16.44 16.98 4.22
N PRO A 8 -16.24 17.89 3.25
CA PRO A 8 -15.16 17.70 2.30
C PRO A 8 -13.88 17.61 3.12
N SER A 9 -13.16 16.49 2.98
CA SER A 9 -11.85 16.35 3.57
C SER A 9 -10.92 17.31 2.82
N ASP A 10 -10.91 18.56 3.28
CA ASP A 10 -9.99 19.58 2.82
C ASP A 10 -8.61 19.13 3.29
N HIS A 11 -7.86 18.51 2.38
CA HIS A 11 -6.53 17.98 2.60
C HIS A 11 -5.44 19.05 2.45
N SER A 12 -5.81 20.34 2.44
CA SER A 12 -4.87 21.47 2.28
C SER A 12 -3.83 21.59 3.40
N ASP A 13 -4.04 20.89 4.53
CA ASP A 13 -3.10 20.76 5.63
C ASP A 13 -2.06 19.63 5.42
N ILE A 14 -2.26 18.77 4.44
CA ILE A 14 -1.32 17.69 4.11
C ILE A 14 -0.17 18.27 3.30
N ASN A 15 1.04 18.22 3.87
CA ASN A 15 2.25 18.61 3.15
C ASN A 15 2.57 17.58 2.06
N GLU A 16 2.13 17.85 0.84
CA GLU A 16 2.42 17.02 -0.31
C GLU A 16 3.89 17.19 -0.74
N SER A 17 4.63 16.09 -0.76
CA SER A 17 6.01 16.05 -1.24
C SER A 17 6.17 14.97 -2.29
N PHE A 18 6.79 15.32 -3.42
CA PHE A 18 7.12 14.34 -4.45
C PHE A 18 8.16 13.33 -3.93
N SER A 19 7.99 12.06 -4.29
CA SER A 19 8.89 10.97 -3.94
C SER A 19 9.00 9.98 -5.10
N ASP A 20 10.21 9.55 -5.42
CA ASP A 20 10.51 8.52 -6.43
C ASP A 20 11.22 7.28 -5.83
N VAL A 21 11.43 7.28 -4.51
CA VAL A 21 11.92 6.16 -3.71
C VAL A 21 10.80 5.71 -2.78
N PHE A 22 10.47 4.41 -2.87
CA PHE A 22 9.60 3.72 -1.92
C PHE A 22 10.36 2.50 -1.41
N GLU A 23 10.75 2.54 -0.14
CA GLU A 23 11.50 1.48 0.51
C GLU A 23 10.70 0.92 1.69
N THR A 24 10.73 -0.40 1.83
CA THR A 24 10.04 -1.09 2.93
C THR A 24 11.01 -2.01 3.64
N HIS A 25 11.02 -1.92 4.97
CA HIS A 25 11.85 -2.76 5.82
C HIS A 25 10.97 -3.47 6.83
N LEU A 26 10.94 -4.80 6.74
CA LEU A 26 10.28 -5.66 7.70
C LEU A 26 11.31 -6.22 8.67
N THR A 27 11.01 -6.12 9.97
CA THR A 27 11.72 -6.81 11.04
C THR A 27 10.74 -7.64 11.85
N ASP A 28 11.25 -8.50 12.74
CA ASP A 28 10.41 -9.37 13.59
C ASP A 28 9.38 -8.59 14.42
N TRP A 29 9.63 -7.30 14.69
CA TRP A 29 8.84 -6.50 15.63
C TRP A 29 8.14 -5.30 14.99
N SER A 30 8.52 -4.94 13.76
CA SER A 30 8.04 -3.70 13.16
C SER A 30 8.18 -3.70 11.65
N TYR A 31 7.44 -2.80 11.03
CA TYR A 31 7.55 -2.48 9.64
C TYR A 31 7.88 -1.00 9.49
N ALA A 32 8.78 -0.65 8.59
CA ALA A 32 9.12 0.73 8.26
C ALA A 32 8.88 0.98 6.77
N ILE A 33 8.23 2.10 6.46
CA ILE A 33 8.11 2.63 5.10
C ILE A 33 8.92 3.90 5.03
N THR A 34 9.69 4.04 3.96
CA THR A 34 10.49 5.22 3.70
C THR A 34 10.15 5.76 2.31
N PHE A 35 9.84 7.05 2.27
CA PHE A 35 9.63 7.82 1.05
C PHE A 35 10.77 8.81 0.88
N GLY A 36 11.36 8.87 -0.30
CA GLY A 36 12.47 9.78 -0.57
C GLY A 36 12.63 10.17 -2.03
N LEU A 37 13.74 10.87 -2.28
CA LEU A 37 14.25 11.24 -3.58
C LEU A 37 15.56 10.49 -3.82
N ARG A 38 15.60 9.78 -4.94
CA ARG A 38 16.77 9.03 -5.41
C ARG A 38 17.89 10.03 -5.68
N SER A 39 19.09 9.70 -5.20
CA SER A 39 20.25 10.54 -5.45
C SER A 39 20.67 10.43 -6.92
N VAL A 40 21.01 11.55 -7.53
CA VAL A 40 21.56 11.60 -8.89
C VAL A 40 23.06 11.27 -8.88
N ARG A 41 23.71 11.34 -7.72
CA ARG A 41 25.14 11.04 -7.55
C ARG A 41 25.32 9.70 -6.85
N PRO A 42 26.16 8.79 -7.39
CA PRO A 42 26.34 7.46 -6.82
C PRO A 42 26.93 7.47 -5.39
N ASP A 43 27.65 8.54 -5.03
CA ASP A 43 28.34 8.67 -3.74
C ASP A 43 27.52 9.42 -2.68
N GLU A 44 26.30 9.84 -3.02
CA GLU A 44 25.44 10.65 -2.15
C GLU A 44 24.19 9.84 -1.74
N PRO A 45 23.85 9.82 -0.44
CA PRO A 45 22.68 9.07 0.02
C PRO A 45 21.38 9.65 -0.52
N HIS A 46 20.34 8.81 -0.59
CA HIS A 46 18.99 9.25 -0.93
C HIS A 46 18.49 10.29 0.08
N LYS A 47 17.74 11.28 -0.40
CA LYS A 47 17.10 12.25 0.48
C LYS A 47 15.76 11.69 0.93
N TYR A 48 15.60 11.41 2.21
CA TYR A 48 14.34 10.90 2.74
C TYR A 48 13.40 12.05 3.11
N ASN A 49 12.18 12.03 2.57
CA ASN A 49 11.14 13.00 2.84
C ASN A 49 10.26 12.56 4.03
N SER A 50 10.05 11.26 4.18
CA SER A 50 9.29 10.68 5.28
C SER A 50 9.80 9.28 5.59
N GLN A 51 9.86 8.94 6.86
CA GLN A 51 10.19 7.61 7.34
C GLN A 51 9.27 7.28 8.51
N GLU A 52 8.38 6.31 8.30
CA GLU A 52 7.37 5.93 9.28
C GLU A 52 7.58 4.49 9.72
N ARG A 53 7.66 4.30 11.04
CA ARG A 53 7.75 2.97 11.65
C ARG A 53 6.44 2.63 12.33
N MET A 54 5.90 1.46 12.03
CA MET A 54 4.63 1.01 12.55
C MET A 54 4.68 -0.44 13.07
N PRO A 55 3.80 -0.81 14.00
CA PRO A 55 3.56 -2.20 14.38
C PRO A 55 3.04 -3.01 13.20
N LEU A 56 3.31 -4.33 13.21
CA LEU A 56 2.89 -5.25 12.15
C LEU A 56 1.37 -5.25 11.91
N ALA A 57 0.57 -5.06 12.97
CA ALA A 57 -0.89 -4.98 12.82
C ALA A 57 -1.32 -3.77 11.97
N GLN A 58 -0.68 -2.62 12.15
CA GLN A 58 -0.94 -1.42 11.34
C GLN A 58 -0.43 -1.61 9.91
N ALA A 59 0.73 -2.26 9.74
CA ALA A 59 1.28 -2.57 8.43
C ALA A 59 0.35 -3.48 7.60
N LYS A 60 -0.26 -4.48 8.22
CA LYS A 60 -1.26 -5.34 7.55
C LYS A 60 -2.48 -4.54 7.08
N ALA A 61 -3.03 -3.69 7.93
CA ALA A 61 -4.16 -2.82 7.56
C ALA A 61 -3.78 -1.90 6.38
N LEU A 62 -2.59 -1.31 6.43
CA LEU A 62 -2.08 -0.46 5.34
C LEU A 62 -1.92 -1.24 4.03
N ALA A 63 -1.37 -2.46 4.08
CA ALA A 63 -1.22 -3.31 2.89
C ALA A 63 -2.57 -3.62 2.22
N VAL A 64 -3.61 -3.91 3.01
CA VAL A 64 -4.97 -4.14 2.49
C VAL A 64 -5.53 -2.87 1.83
N LEU A 65 -5.33 -1.69 2.45
CA LEU A 65 -5.75 -0.41 1.86
C LEU A 65 -5.02 -0.10 0.55
N MET A 66 -3.71 -0.34 0.49
CA MET A 66 -2.91 -0.17 -0.71
C MET A 66 -3.38 -1.11 -1.83
N LEU A 67 -3.60 -2.38 -1.52
CA LEU A 67 -4.11 -3.36 -2.48
C LEU A 67 -5.48 -2.95 -3.03
N GLY A 68 -6.38 -2.47 -2.17
CA GLY A 68 -7.69 -1.94 -2.61
C GLY A 68 -7.58 -0.70 -3.49
N ASN A 69 -6.57 0.16 -3.29
CA ASN A 69 -6.32 1.31 -4.17
C ASN A 69 -5.78 0.88 -5.53
N ILE A 70 -4.86 -0.08 -5.58
CA ILE A 70 -4.32 -0.65 -6.82
C ILE A 70 -5.46 -1.28 -7.63
N ARG A 71 -6.31 -2.09 -7.00
CA ARG A 71 -7.46 -2.73 -7.64
C ARG A 71 -8.47 -1.73 -8.22
N ARG A 72 -8.73 -0.63 -7.51
CA ARG A 72 -9.56 0.47 -8.04
C ARG A 72 -8.93 1.15 -9.24
N TYR A 73 -7.61 1.33 -9.22
CA TYR A 73 -6.89 1.88 -10.36
C TYR A 73 -6.93 0.95 -11.58
N GLU A 74 -6.73 -0.35 -11.39
CA GLU A 74 -6.88 -1.39 -12.42
C GLU A 74 -8.24 -1.33 -13.10
N GLN A 75 -9.32 -1.30 -12.31
CA GLN A 75 -10.69 -1.19 -12.83
C GLN A 75 -10.93 0.10 -13.61
N ALA A 76 -10.43 1.24 -13.10
CA ALA A 76 -10.62 2.54 -13.74
C ALA A 76 -9.80 2.69 -15.03
N ALA A 77 -8.59 2.13 -15.07
CA ALA A 77 -7.70 2.17 -16.21
C ALA A 77 -7.93 1.02 -17.21
N GLY A 78 -8.74 0.02 -16.86
CA GLY A 78 -8.97 -1.17 -17.69
C GLY A 78 -7.72 -2.03 -17.86
N ILE A 79 -6.83 -2.02 -16.87
CA ILE A 79 -5.57 -2.79 -16.86
C ILE A 79 -5.63 -3.84 -15.76
N ASP A 80 -4.91 -4.94 -15.94
CA ASP A 80 -4.74 -5.98 -14.92
C ASP A 80 -3.26 -6.05 -14.53
N ILE A 81 -2.93 -5.72 -13.28
CA ILE A 81 -1.58 -5.76 -12.74
C ILE A 81 -1.48 -7.05 -11.92
N ASP A 82 -1.39 -8.15 -12.65
CA ASP A 82 -1.31 -9.48 -12.04
C ASP A 82 0.04 -9.64 -11.32
N LEU A 83 0.02 -10.13 -10.07
CA LEU A 83 1.26 -10.36 -9.34
C LEU A 83 2.02 -11.51 -10.02
N PRO A 84 3.28 -11.32 -10.45
CA PRO A 84 4.03 -12.39 -11.10
C PRO A 84 4.14 -13.60 -10.19
N ARG A 85 3.94 -14.79 -10.75
CA ARG A 85 4.02 -16.08 -10.03
C ARG A 85 5.31 -16.20 -9.23
N ASP A 86 6.41 -15.79 -9.82
CA ASP A 86 7.75 -15.83 -9.26
C ASP A 86 7.85 -15.02 -7.94
N VAL A 87 7.02 -13.98 -7.80
CA VAL A 87 6.93 -13.17 -6.58
C VAL A 87 6.13 -13.91 -5.51
N LEU A 88 5.00 -14.53 -5.86
CA LEU A 88 4.19 -15.33 -4.94
C LEU A 88 4.97 -16.52 -4.37
N GLU A 89 5.75 -17.19 -5.22
CA GLU A 89 6.64 -18.29 -4.83
C GLU A 89 7.75 -17.81 -3.87
N LYS A 90 8.36 -16.65 -4.14
CA LYS A 90 9.37 -16.05 -3.24
C LYS A 90 8.80 -15.61 -1.90
N LEU A 91 7.54 -15.18 -1.87
CA LEU A 91 6.83 -14.84 -0.64
C LEU A 91 6.36 -16.08 0.14
N GLN A 92 6.65 -17.29 -0.36
CA GLN A 92 6.24 -18.56 0.25
C GLN A 92 4.73 -18.65 0.48
N ILE A 93 3.95 -18.00 -0.38
CA ILE A 93 2.50 -18.04 -0.31
C ILE A 93 2.02 -19.39 -0.87
N PRO A 94 1.21 -20.17 -0.13
CA PRO A 94 0.63 -21.41 -0.62
C PRO A 94 -0.13 -21.20 -1.94
N GLN A 95 -0.07 -22.16 -2.86
CA GLN A 95 -0.68 -22.02 -4.19
C GLN A 95 -2.21 -21.85 -4.11
N GLU A 96 -2.84 -22.47 -3.12
CA GLU A 96 -4.26 -22.30 -2.83
C GLU A 96 -4.66 -20.84 -2.55
N ASP A 97 -3.75 -20.05 -1.96
CA ASP A 97 -3.99 -18.67 -1.57
C ASP A 97 -3.70 -17.68 -2.70
N TRP A 98 -3.15 -18.13 -3.83
CA TRP A 98 -2.82 -17.24 -4.96
C TRP A 98 -4.08 -16.61 -5.58
N GLN A 99 -5.22 -17.28 -5.47
CA GLN A 99 -6.50 -16.74 -5.94
C GLN A 99 -6.92 -15.49 -5.16
N LEU A 100 -6.55 -15.36 -3.89
CA LEU A 100 -6.85 -14.17 -3.07
C LEU A 100 -6.18 -12.91 -3.61
N PHE A 101 -5.08 -13.07 -4.35
CA PHE A 101 -4.38 -11.97 -5.00
C PHE A 101 -4.87 -11.69 -6.40
N ARG A 102 -5.75 -12.53 -6.97
CA ARG A 102 -6.33 -12.40 -8.32
C ARG A 102 -7.79 -11.99 -8.28
N GLU A 103 -8.50 -12.38 -7.24
CA GLU A 103 -9.89 -12.01 -7.05
C GLU A 103 -9.99 -10.57 -6.54
N PRO A 104 -10.96 -9.78 -7.04
CA PRO A 104 -11.26 -8.49 -6.46
C PRO A 104 -11.69 -8.70 -5.00
N LEU A 105 -10.95 -8.11 -4.05
CA LEU A 105 -11.37 -8.03 -2.66
C LEU A 105 -12.71 -7.31 -2.59
N ASP A 106 -13.76 -8.02 -2.20
CA ASP A 106 -15.07 -7.43 -1.92
C ASP A 106 -15.00 -6.66 -0.60
N LEU A 107 -14.41 -5.46 -0.66
CA LEU A 107 -14.21 -4.57 0.50
C LEU A 107 -15.53 -3.97 1.03
N ASP A 108 -16.64 -4.18 0.33
CA ASP A 108 -17.99 -3.76 0.72
C ASP A 108 -18.86 -4.93 1.25
N GLY A 109 -18.30 -6.14 1.33
CA GLY A 109 -18.97 -7.31 1.91
C GLY A 109 -19.19 -7.16 3.42
N PRO A 110 -20.31 -7.67 3.97
CA PRO A 110 -20.56 -7.58 5.40
C PRO A 110 -19.52 -8.40 6.16
N VAL A 111 -18.73 -7.72 7.00
CA VAL A 111 -17.87 -8.37 8.01
C VAL A 111 -18.78 -9.15 8.95
N THR A 112 -18.86 -10.46 8.74
CA THR A 112 -19.57 -11.37 9.64
C THR A 112 -18.57 -11.84 10.71
N PRO A 113 -18.96 -11.82 12.00
CA PRO A 113 -18.10 -12.22 13.12
C PRO A 113 -17.79 -13.72 13.14
#